data_AF-A0A933U6Z9-F1
#
_entry.id   AF-A0A933U6Z9-F1
#
_cell.length_a   1.000
_cell.length_b   1.000
_cell.length_c   1.000
_cell.angle_alpha   90.00
_cell.angle_beta   90.00
_cell.angle_gamma   90.00
#
_symmetry.space_group_name_H-M   'P 1'
#
loop_
_entity.id
_entity.type
_entity.pdbx_description
1 polymer ?
#
loop_
_entity_poly.entity_id
_entity_poly.type
_entity_poly.pdbx_seq_one_letter_code
_entity_poly.pdbx_strand_id
1 'polypeptide(L)'
;MYDRWSELEGGTHPVLKNILTRWNQLVHKDGVREQRLHRFLETHAHLFFREYGFATIVTKLRFGADFVSDFVAVHDLRSEGILYTLIEIERADSAPFTKEGHASARLSRAIQQVLSWKTWLVGHPAESAKLFPSLLRRLEHPVFRYQIIIGTRANTDAWTDRRNILAESLGISIRSFDSFADRLKESFVFDDLSDIHNEERLFSPEQRNRLACPFFAALSDGQWRELLGKKPASASFICEYGEKLLQLRRENRFARRFRAGD
;
A
#
# COMPACT_ATOMS: atom_id res chain seq x y z
N MET A 1 -2.33 27.45 11.35
CA MET A 1 -2.93 27.35 10.00
C MET A 1 -2.75 25.90 9.57
N TYR A 2 -3.81 25.27 9.07
CA TYR A 2 -3.78 23.85 8.69
C TYR A 2 -3.46 23.69 7.20
N ASP A 3 -2.87 22.56 6.84
CA ASP A 3 -2.67 22.21 5.44
C ASP A 3 -4.04 22.01 4.76
N ARG A 4 -4.13 22.41 3.50
CA ARG A 4 -5.37 22.50 2.71
C ARG A 4 -5.70 21.19 2.00
N TRP A 5 -5.62 20.06 2.70
CA TRP A 5 -5.86 18.74 2.09
C TRP A 5 -7.29 18.55 1.60
N SER A 6 -8.26 19.19 2.24
CA SER A 6 -9.68 19.16 1.85
C SER A 6 -9.92 19.69 0.43
N GLU A 7 -9.01 20.51 -0.13
CA GLU A 7 -9.08 20.93 -1.55
C GLU A 7 -8.97 19.76 -2.54
N LEU A 8 -8.45 18.61 -2.09
CA LEU A 8 -8.29 17.41 -2.90
C LEU A 8 -9.56 16.55 -2.91
N GLU A 9 -10.54 16.85 -2.06
CA GLU A 9 -11.73 16.04 -1.90
C GLU A 9 -12.56 15.91 -3.18
N GLY A 10 -13.22 14.76 -3.29
CA GLY A 10 -13.99 14.43 -4.49
C GLY A 10 -13.14 14.11 -5.72
N GLY A 11 -11.81 14.04 -5.60
CA GLY A 11 -10.92 13.51 -6.64
C GLY A 11 -10.79 14.39 -7.90
N THR A 12 -11.45 15.54 -7.96
CA THR A 12 -11.50 16.40 -9.16
C THR A 12 -10.37 17.43 -9.26
N HIS A 13 -9.57 17.56 -8.20
CA HIS A 13 -8.52 18.56 -8.11
C HIS A 13 -7.47 18.39 -9.24
N PRO A 14 -6.99 19.46 -9.89
CA PRO A 14 -6.04 19.38 -11.01
C PRO A 14 -4.76 18.58 -10.71
N VAL A 15 -4.30 18.60 -9.46
CA VAL A 15 -3.13 17.80 -9.03
C VAL A 15 -3.41 16.30 -9.12
N LEU A 16 -4.56 15.83 -8.62
CA LEU A 16 -4.95 14.42 -8.70
C LEU A 16 -5.17 13.99 -10.15
N LYS A 17 -5.86 14.83 -10.94
CA LYS A 17 -6.03 14.61 -12.39
C LYS A 17 -4.69 14.49 -13.13
N ASN A 18 -3.70 15.30 -12.78
CA ASN A 18 -2.37 15.23 -13.36
C ASN A 18 -1.67 13.90 -13.00
N ILE A 19 -1.69 13.52 -11.72
CA ILE A 19 -1.10 12.26 -11.25
C ILE A 19 -1.77 11.07 -11.94
N LEU A 20 -3.11 11.05 -12.00
CA LEU A 20 -3.88 10.01 -12.68
C LEU A 20 -3.56 9.93 -14.18
N THR A 21 -3.49 11.07 -14.86
CA THR A 21 -3.12 11.12 -16.28
C THR A 21 -1.74 10.53 -16.51
N ARG A 22 -0.75 10.91 -15.68
CA ARG A 22 0.62 10.38 -15.78
C ARG A 22 0.69 8.89 -15.46
N TRP A 23 -0.11 8.42 -14.51
CA TRP A 23 -0.23 7.00 -14.18
C TRP A 23 -0.76 6.20 -15.37
N ASN A 24 -1.88 6.61 -15.95
CA ASN A 24 -2.48 5.94 -17.10
C ASN A 24 -1.54 5.92 -18.30
N GLN A 25 -0.87 7.05 -18.59
CA GLN A 25 0.15 7.12 -19.64
C GLN A 25 1.32 6.17 -19.39
N LEU A 26 1.70 5.96 -18.13
CA LEU A 26 2.81 5.08 -17.78
C LEU A 26 2.40 3.60 -17.91
N VAL A 27 1.22 3.23 -17.41
CA VAL A 27 0.70 1.85 -17.43
C VAL A 27 0.45 1.36 -18.85
N HIS A 28 -0.10 2.20 -19.72
CA HIS A 28 -0.40 1.84 -21.11
C HIS A 28 0.76 2.12 -22.08
N LYS A 29 1.95 2.43 -21.57
CA LYS A 29 3.13 2.59 -22.42
C LYS A 29 3.74 1.23 -22.74
N ASP A 30 3.84 0.92 -24.03
CA ASP A 30 4.49 -0.30 -24.51
C ASP A 30 5.92 -0.45 -23.99
N GLY A 31 6.25 -1.66 -23.54
CA GLY A 31 7.56 -2.01 -23.02
C GLY A 31 7.95 -1.27 -21.74
N VAL A 32 6.98 -0.71 -20.99
CA VAL A 32 7.26 -0.08 -19.70
C VAL A 32 7.95 -1.07 -18.77
N ARG A 33 9.09 -0.66 -18.23
CA ARG A 33 9.83 -1.45 -17.24
C ARG A 33 9.09 -1.38 -15.90
N GLU A 34 8.97 -2.51 -15.22
CA GLU A 34 8.39 -2.62 -13.88
C GLU A 34 9.01 -1.63 -12.89
N GLN A 35 10.33 -1.42 -12.93
CA GLN A 35 11.01 -0.42 -12.10
C GLN A 35 10.43 1.00 -12.23
N ARG A 36 9.91 1.38 -13.41
CA ARG A 36 9.28 2.70 -13.60
C ARG A 36 7.90 2.76 -12.93
N LEU A 37 7.13 1.66 -12.98
CA LEU A 37 5.85 1.53 -12.29
C LEU A 37 6.08 1.56 -10.77
N HIS A 38 7.04 0.76 -10.29
CA HIS A 38 7.46 0.71 -8.89
C HIS A 38 7.81 2.10 -8.36
N ARG A 39 8.71 2.83 -9.03
CA ARG A 39 9.13 4.18 -8.61
C ARG A 39 7.96 5.18 -8.58
N PHE A 40 7.03 5.07 -9.53
CA PHE A 40 5.85 5.94 -9.57
C PHE A 40 4.95 5.68 -8.36
N LEU A 41 4.64 4.40 -8.08
CA LEU A 41 3.87 3.99 -6.92
C LEU A 41 4.58 4.36 -5.61
N GLU A 42 5.89 4.16 -5.51
CA GLU A 42 6.69 4.54 -4.34
C GLU A 42 6.58 6.04 -4.03
N THR A 43 6.65 6.90 -5.05
CA THR A 43 6.56 8.36 -4.90
C THR A 43 5.15 8.83 -4.52
N HIS A 44 4.13 8.10 -4.94
CA HIS A 44 2.72 8.44 -4.76
C HIS A 44 1.97 7.44 -3.88
N ALA A 45 2.69 6.74 -3.00
CA ALA A 45 2.20 5.52 -2.35
C ALA A 45 0.91 5.77 -1.57
N HIS A 46 0.88 6.85 -0.78
CA HIS A 46 -0.29 7.16 0.02
C HIS A 46 -1.54 7.54 -0.81
N LEU A 47 -1.43 7.79 -2.12
CA LEU A 47 -2.61 7.97 -2.98
C LEU A 47 -3.15 6.64 -3.52
N PHE A 48 -2.28 5.65 -3.73
CA PHE A 48 -2.63 4.42 -4.45
C PHE A 48 -3.03 3.24 -3.55
N PHE A 49 -2.63 3.27 -2.27
CA PHE A 49 -2.78 2.14 -1.35
C PHE A 49 -3.75 2.39 -0.19
N ARG A 50 -4.69 3.34 -0.28
CA ARG A 50 -5.66 3.70 0.80
C ARG A 50 -6.91 2.81 0.87
N GLU A 51 -6.79 1.52 0.59
CA GLU A 51 -7.97 0.63 0.48
C GLU A 51 -8.82 0.55 1.76
N TYR A 52 -8.19 0.71 2.93
CA TYR A 52 -8.86 0.68 4.25
C TYR A 52 -8.59 1.97 5.04
N GLY A 53 -8.64 3.14 4.38
CA GLY A 53 -8.36 4.44 4.99
C GLY A 53 -6.87 4.76 5.04
N PHE A 54 -6.39 5.35 6.13
CA PHE A 54 -4.97 5.66 6.32
C PHE A 54 -4.09 4.41 6.19
N ALA A 55 -3.05 4.50 5.36
CA ALA A 55 -2.09 3.41 5.15
C ALA A 55 -0.65 3.90 5.25
N THR A 56 0.18 3.18 6.01
CA THR A 56 1.64 3.33 5.94
C THR A 56 2.17 2.33 4.92
N ILE A 57 2.89 2.82 3.90
CA ILE A 57 3.40 1.97 2.82
C ILE A 57 4.90 1.80 2.98
N VAL A 58 5.36 0.57 2.92
CA VAL A 58 6.78 0.20 2.90
C VAL A 58 7.12 -0.34 1.53
N THR A 59 8.28 0.02 0.99
CA THR A 59 8.78 -0.44 -0.31
C THR A 59 10.02 -1.30 -0.13
N LYS A 60 10.12 -2.38 -0.93
CA LYS A 60 11.28 -3.28 -0.94
C LYS A 60 11.65 -3.82 0.46
N LEU A 61 10.63 -4.14 1.27
CA LEU A 61 10.81 -4.74 2.60
C LEU A 61 11.48 -6.11 2.45
N ARG A 62 12.59 -6.30 3.17
CA ARG A 62 13.38 -7.54 3.15
C ARG A 62 13.00 -8.44 4.31
N PHE A 63 12.84 -9.74 4.06
CA PHE A 63 12.57 -10.72 5.12
C PHE A 63 13.03 -12.12 4.71
N GLY A 64 13.23 -12.98 5.70
CA GLY A 64 13.98 -14.22 5.51
C GLY A 64 15.38 -13.96 4.95
N ALA A 65 15.99 -15.00 4.38
CA ALA A 65 17.27 -14.87 3.70
C ALA A 65 17.11 -14.19 2.33
N ASP A 66 16.01 -14.47 1.62
CA ASP A 66 15.93 -14.24 0.17
C ASP A 66 14.70 -13.44 -0.28
N PHE A 67 13.78 -13.06 0.62
CA PHE A 67 12.53 -12.43 0.20
C PHE A 67 12.61 -10.90 0.23
N VAL A 68 12.05 -10.31 -0.83
CA VAL A 68 11.84 -8.86 -0.95
C VAL A 68 10.46 -8.66 -1.54
N SER A 69 9.55 -8.03 -0.79
CA SER A 69 8.25 -7.62 -1.34
C SER A 69 8.39 -6.32 -2.11
N ASP A 70 7.61 -6.10 -3.17
CA ASP A 70 7.57 -4.78 -3.81
C ASP A 70 7.02 -3.70 -2.89
N PHE A 71 5.89 -4.00 -2.25
CA PHE A 71 5.28 -3.14 -1.23
C PHE A 71 4.67 -3.93 -0.09
N VAL A 72 4.57 -3.28 1.06
CA VAL A 72 3.69 -3.68 2.17
C VAL A 72 2.81 -2.50 2.52
N ALA A 73 1.50 -2.69 2.46
CA ALA A 73 0.53 -1.72 2.96
C ALA A 73 0.12 -2.10 4.39
N VAL A 74 0.31 -1.16 5.32
CA VAL A 74 -0.01 -1.31 6.75
C VAL A 74 -1.25 -0.49 7.06
N HIS A 75 -2.33 -1.18 7.41
CA HIS A 75 -3.60 -0.57 7.78
C HIS A 75 -3.89 -0.82 9.26
N ASP A 76 -4.28 0.24 9.97
CA ASP A 76 -4.83 0.13 11.31
C ASP A 76 -6.34 -0.09 11.22
N LEU A 77 -6.78 -1.32 11.47
CA LEU A 77 -8.19 -1.71 11.47
C LEU A 77 -8.80 -1.61 12.88
N ARG A 78 -8.25 -0.75 13.74
CA ARG A 78 -8.76 -0.45 15.08
C ARG A 78 -8.85 -1.73 15.93
N SER A 79 -10.05 -2.11 16.36
CA SER A 79 -10.27 -3.31 17.16
C SER A 79 -9.97 -4.62 16.43
N GLU A 80 -9.89 -4.63 15.10
CA GLU A 80 -9.49 -5.79 14.29
C GLU A 80 -7.97 -5.91 14.15
N GLY A 81 -7.22 -4.89 14.58
CA GLY A 81 -5.77 -4.90 14.67
C GLY A 81 -5.10 -4.38 13.42
N ILE A 82 -3.86 -4.83 13.21
CA ILE A 82 -3.07 -4.36 12.07
C ILE A 82 -3.17 -5.38 10.93
N LEU A 83 -3.61 -4.88 9.78
CA LEU A 83 -3.60 -5.60 8.52
C LEU A 83 -2.35 -5.25 7.72
N TYR A 84 -1.57 -6.27 7.39
CA TYR A 84 -0.44 -6.19 6.48
C TYR A 84 -0.80 -6.82 5.15
N THR A 85 -0.88 -6.00 4.09
CA THR A 85 -1.02 -6.49 2.72
C THR A 85 0.34 -6.51 2.05
N LEU A 86 0.89 -7.70 1.79
CA LEU A 86 2.12 -7.88 1.02
C LEU A 86 1.79 -7.91 -0.46
N ILE A 87 2.48 -7.09 -1.25
CA ILE A 87 2.13 -6.81 -2.63
C ILE A 87 3.33 -7.11 -3.52
N GLU A 88 3.11 -7.96 -4.52
CA GLU A 88 4.00 -8.17 -5.67
C GLU A 88 3.41 -7.45 -6.88
N ILE A 89 4.24 -6.71 -7.62
CA ILE A 89 3.84 -6.08 -8.87
C ILE A 89 4.64 -6.68 -10.01
N GLU A 90 3.98 -6.83 -11.15
CA GLU A 90 4.57 -7.38 -12.36
C GLU A 90 4.51 -6.34 -13.49
N ARG A 91 4.78 -6.73 -14.74
CA ARG A 91 4.68 -5.78 -15.85
C ARG A 91 3.23 -5.52 -16.24
N ALA A 92 2.93 -4.27 -16.60
CA ALA A 92 1.62 -3.88 -17.11
C ALA A 92 1.31 -4.49 -18.50
N ASP A 93 2.33 -4.75 -19.31
CA ASP A 93 2.19 -5.36 -20.64
C ASP A 93 2.11 -6.90 -20.61
N SER A 94 2.27 -7.52 -19.44
CA SER A 94 2.20 -8.98 -19.31
C SER A 94 0.77 -9.44 -19.06
N ALA A 95 0.22 -10.20 -20.01
CA ALA A 95 -1.05 -10.86 -19.81
C ALA A 95 -0.94 -11.90 -18.66
N PRO A 96 -1.87 -11.89 -17.69
CA PRO A 96 -1.86 -12.86 -16.60
C PRO A 96 -2.18 -14.29 -17.05
N PHE A 97 -2.82 -14.46 -18.20
CA PHE A 97 -3.20 -15.77 -18.74
C PHE A 97 -2.74 -15.94 -20.20
N THR A 98 -2.48 -17.18 -20.59
CA THR A 98 -2.22 -17.56 -21.98
C THR A 98 -3.50 -17.53 -22.82
N LYS A 99 -3.39 -17.73 -24.14
CA LYS A 99 -4.57 -17.79 -25.04
C LYS A 99 -5.48 -18.98 -24.74
N GLU A 100 -4.92 -20.03 -24.17
CA GLU A 100 -5.61 -21.24 -23.70
C GLU A 100 -6.22 -21.04 -22.30
N GLY A 101 -5.95 -19.89 -21.68
CA GLY A 101 -6.47 -19.48 -20.37
C GLY A 101 -5.80 -20.16 -19.19
N HIS A 102 -4.56 -20.64 -19.36
CA HIS A 102 -3.71 -21.05 -18.25
C HIS A 102 -2.99 -19.83 -17.66
N ALA A 103 -2.61 -19.89 -16.38
CA ALA A 103 -1.79 -18.83 -15.79
C ALA A 103 -0.49 -18.68 -16.59
N SER A 104 -0.12 -17.45 -16.92
CA SER A 104 1.13 -17.19 -17.63
C SER A 104 2.33 -17.50 -16.73
N ALA A 105 3.48 -17.80 -17.33
CA ALA A 105 4.71 -18.05 -16.57
C ALA A 105 5.09 -16.88 -15.64
N ARG A 106 4.66 -15.65 -15.94
CA ARG A 106 4.86 -14.50 -15.05
C ARG A 106 3.90 -14.55 -13.86
N LEU A 107 2.61 -14.75 -14.10
CA LEU A 107 1.63 -14.91 -13.01
C LEU A 107 1.99 -16.12 -12.11
N SER A 108 2.36 -17.26 -12.68
CA SER A 108 2.76 -18.45 -11.90
C SER A 108 3.95 -18.17 -10.98
N ARG A 109 4.95 -17.40 -11.45
CA ARG A 109 6.10 -17.00 -10.63
C ARG A 109 5.69 -16.05 -9.50
N ALA A 110 4.87 -15.03 -9.79
CA ALA A 110 4.34 -14.13 -8.77
C ALA A 110 3.55 -14.89 -7.69
N ILE A 111 2.71 -15.86 -8.10
CA ILE A 111 1.97 -16.72 -7.18
C ILE A 111 2.92 -17.52 -6.29
N GLN A 112 3.93 -18.17 -6.88
CA GLN A 112 4.93 -18.92 -6.12
C GLN A 112 5.66 -18.04 -5.10
N GLN A 113 6.04 -16.82 -5.49
CA GLN A 113 6.72 -15.86 -4.64
C GLN A 113 5.84 -15.45 -3.44
N VAL A 114 4.59 -15.06 -3.69
CA VAL A 114 3.61 -14.72 -2.65
C VAL A 114 3.35 -15.89 -1.70
N LEU A 115 3.17 -17.10 -2.23
CA LEU A 115 2.97 -18.28 -1.39
C LEU A 115 4.22 -18.64 -0.58
N SER A 116 5.42 -18.39 -1.12
CA SER A 116 6.67 -18.56 -0.38
C SER A 116 6.77 -17.59 0.78
N TRP A 117 6.34 -16.33 0.60
CA TRP A 117 6.24 -15.37 1.70
C TRP A 117 5.27 -15.85 2.77
N LYS A 118 4.09 -16.33 2.38
CA LYS A 118 3.08 -16.87 3.31
C LYS A 118 3.65 -18.02 4.13
N THR A 119 4.30 -18.98 3.48
CA THR A 119 4.96 -20.10 4.18
C THR A 119 6.04 -19.61 5.13
N TRP A 120 6.86 -18.64 4.72
CA TRP A 120 7.92 -18.10 5.58
C TRP A 120 7.35 -17.40 6.82
N LEU A 121 6.33 -16.55 6.66
CA LEU A 121 5.69 -15.82 7.75
C LEU A 121 5.08 -16.74 8.80
N VAL A 122 4.48 -17.85 8.36
CA VAL A 122 3.93 -18.88 9.26
C VAL A 122 5.04 -19.71 9.92
N GLY A 123 6.10 -20.04 9.17
CA GLY A 123 7.21 -20.86 9.67
C GLY A 123 8.17 -20.12 10.62
N HIS A 124 8.20 -18.77 10.60
CA HIS A 124 9.14 -17.96 11.37
C HIS A 124 8.42 -16.90 12.23
N PRO A 125 7.52 -17.29 13.16
CA PRO A 125 6.66 -16.35 13.88
C PRO A 125 7.44 -15.30 14.69
N ALA A 126 8.58 -15.67 15.28
CA ALA A 126 9.41 -14.74 16.05
C ALA A 126 10.09 -13.66 15.18
N GLU A 127 10.51 -14.02 13.96
CA GLU A 127 11.10 -13.07 13.01
C GLU A 127 10.01 -12.24 12.34
N SER A 128 8.89 -12.86 11.99
CA SER A 128 7.69 -12.21 11.48
C SER A 128 7.19 -11.13 12.46
N ALA A 129 7.08 -11.44 13.76
CA ALA A 129 6.65 -10.48 14.78
C ALA A 129 7.57 -9.27 14.94
N LYS A 130 8.86 -9.38 14.58
CA LYS A 130 9.79 -8.23 14.57
C LYS A 130 9.57 -7.30 13.39
N LEU A 131 9.04 -7.81 12.28
CA LEU A 131 8.82 -7.06 11.05
C LEU A 131 7.37 -6.58 10.90
N PHE A 132 6.43 -7.29 11.52
CA PHE A 132 5.00 -7.09 11.44
C PHE A 132 4.40 -7.08 12.86
N PRO A 133 4.76 -6.09 13.69
CA PRO A 133 4.30 -6.04 15.07
C PRO A 133 2.78 -5.89 15.17
N SER A 134 2.14 -6.71 16.00
CA SER A 134 0.73 -6.56 16.38
C SER A 134 0.61 -6.72 17.89
N LEU A 135 -0.21 -5.88 18.53
CA LEU A 135 -0.38 -5.85 19.98
C LEU A 135 -1.79 -6.20 20.48
N LEU A 136 -2.65 -6.73 19.62
CA LEU A 136 -3.97 -7.13 20.08
C LEU A 136 -3.89 -8.30 21.07
N ARG A 137 -4.40 -8.07 22.28
CA ARG A 137 -4.57 -9.06 23.36
C ARG A 137 -5.44 -10.28 22.98
N ARG A 138 -6.08 -10.27 21.80
CA ARG A 138 -7.04 -11.29 21.33
C ARG A 138 -6.63 -12.04 20.06
N LEU A 139 -5.70 -11.49 19.28
CA LEU A 139 -5.14 -12.13 18.09
C LEU A 139 -3.63 -12.24 18.33
N GLU A 140 -3.14 -13.46 18.56
CA GLU A 140 -1.70 -13.69 18.80
C GLU A 140 -0.83 -13.35 17.57
N HIS A 141 -1.44 -13.11 16.41
CA HIS A 141 -0.76 -12.90 15.14
C HIS A 141 -1.36 -11.73 14.33
N PRO A 142 -0.51 -10.98 13.60
CA PRO A 142 -0.96 -9.99 12.61
C PRO A 142 -1.82 -10.63 11.51
N VAL A 143 -2.75 -9.86 10.96
CA VAL A 143 -3.55 -10.30 9.81
C VAL A 143 -2.76 -10.03 8.54
N PHE A 144 -2.53 -11.07 7.74
CA PHE A 144 -1.84 -10.95 6.46
C PHE A 144 -2.79 -11.12 5.29
N ARG A 145 -2.63 -10.25 4.30
CA ARG A 145 -3.18 -10.42 2.95
C ARG A 145 -2.06 -10.39 1.94
N TYR A 146 -2.31 -11.01 0.80
CA TYR A 146 -1.35 -11.07 -0.28
C TYR A 146 -2.00 -10.63 -1.58
N GLN A 147 -1.29 -9.80 -2.34
CA GLN A 147 -1.80 -9.22 -3.56
C GLN A 147 -0.76 -9.28 -4.67
N ILE A 148 -1.21 -9.64 -5.87
CA ILE A 148 -0.45 -9.57 -7.11
C ILE A 148 -1.09 -8.51 -7.99
N ILE A 149 -0.29 -7.58 -8.49
CA ILE A 149 -0.70 -6.61 -9.50
C ILE A 149 -0.01 -6.94 -10.82
N ILE A 150 -0.76 -7.34 -11.84
CA ILE A 150 -0.20 -7.75 -13.13
C ILE A 150 -1.11 -7.31 -14.28
N GLY A 151 -0.50 -6.90 -15.39
CA GLY A 151 -1.26 -6.62 -16.59
C GLY A 151 -2.12 -5.36 -16.50
N THR A 152 -2.98 -5.20 -17.49
CA THR A 152 -4.03 -4.18 -17.56
C THR A 152 -5.39 -4.85 -17.70
N ARG A 153 -6.47 -4.09 -17.51
CA ARG A 153 -7.83 -4.55 -17.74
C ARG A 153 -7.95 -5.09 -19.17
N ALA A 154 -7.40 -4.36 -20.14
CA ALA A 154 -7.43 -4.73 -21.56
C ALA A 154 -6.82 -6.12 -21.85
N ASN A 155 -5.76 -6.52 -21.14
CA ASN A 155 -5.12 -7.84 -21.34
C ASN A 155 -5.53 -8.91 -20.31
N THR A 156 -6.46 -8.59 -19.41
CA THR A 156 -6.97 -9.49 -18.37
C THR A 156 -8.46 -9.80 -18.54
N ASP A 157 -9.22 -8.94 -19.24
CA ASP A 157 -10.69 -8.94 -19.26
C ASP A 157 -11.31 -10.29 -19.63
N ALA A 158 -10.79 -10.93 -20.69
CA ALA A 158 -11.23 -12.24 -21.18
C ALA A 158 -11.13 -13.38 -20.15
N TRP A 159 -10.35 -13.17 -19.08
CA TRP A 159 -10.06 -14.17 -18.06
C TRP A 159 -10.48 -13.73 -16.65
N THR A 160 -11.37 -12.74 -16.54
CA THR A 160 -11.80 -12.18 -15.25
C THR A 160 -12.33 -13.25 -14.29
N ASP A 161 -13.20 -14.15 -14.75
CA ASP A 161 -13.76 -15.21 -13.90
C ASP A 161 -12.70 -16.22 -13.47
N ARG A 162 -11.85 -16.66 -14.40
CA ARG A 162 -10.72 -17.57 -14.09
C ARG A 162 -9.76 -16.95 -13.09
N ARG A 163 -9.45 -15.67 -13.24
CA ARG A 163 -8.63 -14.91 -12.29
C ARG A 163 -9.26 -14.90 -10.90
N ASN A 164 -10.56 -14.64 -10.80
CA ASN A 164 -11.27 -14.58 -9.51
C ASN A 164 -11.28 -15.96 -8.83
N ILE A 165 -11.61 -17.03 -9.57
CA ILE A 165 -11.59 -18.41 -9.05
C ILE A 165 -10.18 -18.78 -8.57
N LEU A 166 -9.15 -18.48 -9.37
CA LEU A 166 -7.76 -18.77 -9.01
C LEU A 166 -7.34 -18.00 -7.75
N ALA A 167 -7.63 -16.69 -7.70
CA ALA A 167 -7.33 -15.84 -6.55
C ALA A 167 -8.00 -16.34 -5.26
N GLU A 168 -9.29 -16.67 -5.34
CA GLU A 168 -10.07 -17.21 -4.23
C GLU A 168 -9.49 -18.55 -3.75
N SER A 169 -9.22 -19.49 -4.66
CA SER A 169 -8.67 -20.81 -4.32
C SER A 169 -7.32 -20.76 -3.59
N LEU A 170 -6.54 -19.71 -3.83
CA LEU A 170 -5.22 -19.51 -3.23
C LEU A 170 -5.28 -18.61 -1.98
N GLY A 171 -6.42 -17.97 -1.71
CA GLY A 171 -6.57 -16.97 -0.65
C GLY A 171 -5.69 -15.75 -0.87
N ILE A 172 -5.57 -15.28 -2.12
CA ILE A 172 -4.80 -14.09 -2.51
C ILE A 172 -5.67 -13.15 -3.36
N SER A 173 -5.21 -11.92 -3.59
CA SER A 173 -5.82 -10.99 -4.53
C SER A 173 -4.98 -10.90 -5.80
N ILE A 174 -5.62 -10.95 -6.98
CA ILE A 174 -4.96 -10.73 -8.27
C ILE A 174 -5.71 -9.59 -8.97
N ARG A 175 -5.02 -8.47 -9.24
CA ARG A 175 -5.62 -7.26 -9.87
C ARG A 175 -4.73 -6.75 -11.00
N SER A 176 -5.29 -5.93 -11.87
CA SER A 176 -4.52 -5.19 -12.88
C SER A 176 -4.08 -3.83 -12.37
N PHE A 177 -3.12 -3.19 -13.04
CA PHE A 177 -2.69 -1.83 -12.68
C PHE A 177 -3.81 -0.79 -12.75
N ASP A 178 -4.87 -1.04 -13.51
CA ASP A 178 -6.05 -0.18 -13.58
C ASP A 178 -6.76 -0.05 -12.23
N SER A 179 -6.66 -1.05 -11.33
CA SER A 179 -7.30 -0.94 -10.01
C SER A 179 -6.73 0.21 -9.19
N PHE A 180 -5.48 0.59 -9.41
CA PHE A 180 -4.89 1.78 -8.81
C PHE A 180 -5.49 3.08 -9.37
N ALA A 181 -5.78 3.11 -10.66
CA ALA A 181 -6.42 4.25 -11.31
C ALA A 181 -7.88 4.39 -10.85
N ASP A 182 -8.59 3.28 -10.69
CA ASP A 182 -9.97 3.27 -10.21
C ASP A 182 -10.05 3.83 -8.78
N ARG A 183 -9.19 3.35 -7.87
CA ARG A 183 -9.09 3.87 -6.49
C ARG A 183 -8.78 5.36 -6.44
N LEU A 184 -7.90 5.86 -7.32
CA LEU A 184 -7.58 7.28 -7.37
C LEU A 184 -8.74 8.17 -7.87
N LYS A 185 -9.73 7.58 -8.56
CA LYS A 185 -10.93 8.28 -9.01
C LYS A 185 -12.05 8.25 -7.97
N GLU A 186 -12.04 7.29 -7.06
CA GLU A 186 -12.99 7.24 -5.97
C GLU A 186 -12.83 8.51 -5.12
N SER A 187 -13.95 9.16 -4.78
CA SER A 187 -13.96 10.39 -3.99
C SER A 187 -13.29 10.13 -2.65
N PHE A 188 -12.09 10.67 -2.49
CA PHE A 188 -11.43 10.72 -1.21
C PHE A 188 -12.06 11.80 -0.35
N VAL A 189 -12.27 11.46 0.92
CA VAL A 189 -12.32 12.46 1.99
C VAL A 189 -10.89 12.58 2.52
N PHE A 190 -10.36 13.80 2.51
CA PHE A 190 -9.02 14.12 3.01
C PHE A 190 -9.09 14.95 4.30
N ASP A 191 -10.25 15.53 4.60
CA ASP A 191 -10.81 15.49 5.94
C ASP A 191 -11.00 14.00 6.29
N ASP A 192 -10.64 13.49 7.44
CA ASP A 192 -10.79 14.16 8.70
C ASP A 192 -9.85 13.41 9.66
N LEU A 193 -9.73 14.01 10.82
CA LEU A 193 -9.23 13.43 12.05
C LEU A 193 -9.95 12.10 12.42
N SER A 194 -10.92 11.66 11.62
CA SER A 194 -11.77 10.46 11.73
C SER A 194 -11.08 9.12 11.47
N ASP A 195 -10.08 9.07 10.59
CA ASP A 195 -9.27 7.84 10.46
C ASP A 195 -8.40 7.61 11.71
N ILE A 196 -8.18 8.66 12.51
CA ILE A 196 -7.36 8.71 13.73
C ILE A 196 -8.27 8.84 14.99
N HIS A 197 -9.50 8.31 14.93
CA HIS A 197 -10.58 8.58 15.90
C HIS A 197 -10.30 8.26 17.39
N ASN A 198 -9.30 7.44 17.74
CA ASN A 198 -8.99 7.09 19.13
C ASN A 198 -7.70 7.74 19.67
N GLU A 199 -6.98 8.50 18.85
CA GLU A 199 -5.65 9.03 19.18
C GLU A 199 -5.66 10.56 19.38
N GLU A 200 -6.86 11.14 19.38
CA GLU A 200 -7.11 12.57 19.55
C GLU A 200 -6.51 13.16 20.83
N ARG A 201 -6.18 12.32 21.80
CA ARG A 201 -5.54 12.72 23.06
C ARG A 201 -4.01 12.77 22.99
N LEU A 202 -3.39 12.13 22.00
CA LEU A 202 -1.93 12.02 21.89
C LEU A 202 -1.34 13.02 20.89
N PHE A 203 -2.07 13.38 19.84
CA PHE A 203 -1.57 14.26 18.79
C PHE A 203 -2.33 15.58 18.72
N SER A 204 -1.60 16.68 18.56
CA SER A 204 -2.20 17.99 18.30
C SER A 204 -2.99 17.98 16.97
N PRO A 205 -3.96 18.89 16.79
CA PRO A 205 -4.66 19.05 15.51
C PRO A 205 -3.71 19.19 14.31
N GLU A 206 -2.60 19.92 14.47
CA GLU A 206 -1.57 20.10 13.44
C GLU A 206 -0.84 18.79 13.12
N GLN A 207 -0.47 18.01 14.15
CA GLN A 207 0.16 16.70 13.95
C GLN A 207 -0.78 15.74 13.23
N ARG A 208 -2.07 15.72 13.58
CA ARG A 208 -3.07 14.90 12.90
C ARG A 208 -3.26 15.31 11.43
N ASN A 209 -3.36 16.61 11.17
CA ASN A 209 -3.42 17.14 9.80
C ASN A 209 -2.15 16.80 8.99
N ARG A 210 -0.97 16.83 9.62
CA ARG A 210 0.28 16.38 9.01
C ARG A 210 0.29 14.88 8.73
N LEU A 211 -0.21 14.06 9.66
CA LEU A 211 -0.29 12.61 9.52
C LEU A 211 -1.19 12.22 8.34
N ALA A 212 -2.27 12.96 8.11
CA ALA A 212 -3.23 12.78 7.01
C ALA A 212 -2.72 13.23 5.63
N CYS A 213 -1.48 13.71 5.51
CA CYS A 213 -0.96 14.21 4.24
C CYS A 213 -1.02 13.14 3.13
N PRO A 214 -1.73 13.39 2.02
CA PRO A 214 -1.92 12.38 0.97
C PRO A 214 -0.70 12.19 0.07
N PHE A 215 0.32 13.03 0.23
CA PHE A 215 1.49 13.07 -0.64
C PHE A 215 2.71 12.37 -0.04
N PHE A 216 2.55 11.56 1.00
CA PHE A 216 3.64 10.73 1.51
C PHE A 216 4.07 9.66 0.50
N ALA A 217 5.38 9.55 0.32
CA ALA A 217 6.03 8.45 -0.36
C ALA A 217 6.12 7.23 0.57
N ALA A 218 6.38 6.05 -0.01
CA ALA A 218 6.63 4.84 0.75
C ALA A 218 7.92 4.96 1.59
N LEU A 219 7.93 4.29 2.74
CA LEU A 219 9.12 4.10 3.58
C LEU A 219 10.01 3.02 2.95
N SER A 220 11.32 3.24 2.95
CA SER A 220 12.29 2.17 2.68
C SER A 220 12.31 1.11 3.79
N ASP A 221 12.84 -0.08 3.50
CA ASP A 221 13.12 -1.13 4.50
C ASP A 221 13.89 -0.59 5.71
N GLY A 222 14.91 0.25 5.49
CA GLY A 222 15.69 0.87 6.56
C GLY A 222 14.85 1.80 7.44
N GLN A 223 14.03 2.66 6.84
CA GLN A 223 13.13 3.54 7.59
C GLN A 223 12.04 2.75 8.33
N TRP A 224 11.56 1.64 7.76
CA TRP A 224 10.62 0.75 8.45
C TRP A 224 11.25 0.13 9.70
N ARG A 225 12.47 -0.40 9.60
CA ARG A 225 13.18 -0.96 10.76
C ARG A 225 13.50 0.10 11.81
N GLU A 226 13.84 1.32 11.37
CA GLU A 226 14.04 2.45 12.27
C GLU A 226 12.74 2.83 13.00
N LEU A 227 11.60 2.78 12.30
CA LEU A 227 10.28 3.00 12.86
C LEU A 227 9.97 1.98 13.96
N LEU A 228 10.22 0.70 13.69
CA LEU A 228 9.95 -0.40 14.61
C LEU A 228 10.95 -0.52 15.78
N GLY A 229 11.91 0.40 15.93
CA GLY A 229 13.10 0.27 16.78
C GLY A 229 12.87 -0.08 18.27
N LYS A 230 11.61 -0.14 18.74
CA LYS A 230 11.21 -0.69 20.03
C LYS A 230 9.99 -1.58 19.87
N LYS A 231 9.83 -2.53 20.79
CA LYS A 231 8.61 -3.34 20.86
C LYS A 231 7.42 -2.40 21.10
N PRO A 232 6.32 -2.53 20.33
CA PRO A 232 5.15 -1.68 20.51
C PRO A 232 4.61 -1.78 21.95
N ALA A 233 4.04 -0.69 22.45
CA ALA A 233 3.31 -0.60 23.72
C ALA A 233 1.80 -0.37 23.54
N SER A 234 1.37 0.09 22.37
CA SER A 234 -0.04 0.27 21.98
C SER A 234 -0.50 -0.71 20.90
N ALA A 235 -1.79 -1.08 20.96
CA ALA A 235 -2.44 -1.88 19.93
C ALA A 235 -2.76 -1.09 18.65
N SER A 236 -2.91 0.24 18.72
CA SER A 236 -3.04 1.07 17.51
C SER A 236 -1.66 1.51 17.01
N PHE A 237 -1.50 1.40 15.70
CA PHE A 237 -0.25 1.64 15.00
C PHE A 237 0.13 3.12 15.03
N ILE A 238 -0.82 4.03 14.87
CA ILE A 238 -0.53 5.47 14.83
C ILE A 238 -0.27 6.03 16.22
N CYS A 239 -0.92 5.55 17.29
CA CYS A 239 -0.56 5.89 18.67
C CYS A 239 0.90 5.53 18.97
N GLU A 240 1.34 4.36 18.50
CA GLU A 240 2.70 3.88 18.78
C GLU A 240 3.75 4.60 17.94
N TYR A 241 3.49 4.76 16.65
CA TYR A 241 4.52 5.14 15.67
C TYR A 241 4.31 6.52 15.04
N GLY A 242 3.21 7.23 15.34
CA GLY A 242 2.80 8.46 14.67
C GLY A 242 3.84 9.59 14.70
N GLU A 243 4.47 9.85 15.85
CA GLU A 243 5.53 10.86 15.95
C GLU A 243 6.73 10.52 15.06
N LYS A 244 7.18 9.26 15.11
CA LYS A 244 8.30 8.77 14.32
C LYS A 244 7.94 8.74 12.83
N LEU A 245 6.70 8.45 12.47
CA LEU A 245 6.18 8.57 11.10
C LEU A 245 6.24 10.01 10.58
N LEU A 246 5.95 11.01 11.41
CA LEU A 246 6.07 12.42 11.02
C LEU A 246 7.52 12.83 10.74
N GLN A 247 8.48 12.20 11.42
CA GLN A 247 9.92 12.45 11.23
C GLN A 247 10.49 11.71 10.01
N LEU A 248 10.07 10.46 9.81
CA LEU A 248 10.68 9.58 8.80
C LEU A 248 10.05 9.69 7.42
N ARG A 249 8.74 9.96 7.33
CA ARG A 249 8.04 9.96 6.04
C ARG A 249 8.46 11.15 5.21
N ARG A 250 8.69 10.88 3.93
CA ARG A 250 9.04 11.90 2.93
C ARG A 250 7.81 12.26 2.13
N GLU A 251 7.64 13.54 1.90
CA GLU A 251 6.58 14.07 1.06
C GLU A 251 7.07 14.18 -0.38
N ASN A 252 6.20 13.85 -1.34
CA ASN A 252 6.47 14.17 -2.73
C ASN A 252 6.25 15.67 -2.99
N ARG A 253 6.70 16.13 -4.16
CA ARG A 253 6.72 17.55 -4.54
C ARG A 253 5.37 18.26 -4.50
N PHE A 254 4.25 17.54 -4.53
CA PHE A 254 2.92 18.16 -4.56
C PHE A 254 2.46 18.63 -3.18
N ALA A 255 3.02 18.09 -2.10
CA ALA A 255 2.61 18.45 -0.74
C ALA A 255 2.74 19.95 -0.46
N ARG A 256 3.83 20.57 -0.93
CA ARG A 256 4.10 22.01 -0.72
C ARG A 256 2.96 22.93 -1.15
N ARG A 257 2.22 22.57 -2.20
CA ARG A 257 1.12 23.39 -2.74
C ARG A 257 -0.04 23.60 -1.79
N PHE A 258 -0.16 22.75 -0.78
CA PHE A 258 -1.26 22.78 0.18
C PHE A 258 -0.74 22.99 1.60
N ARG A 259 0.56 23.26 1.77
CA ARG A 259 1.14 23.58 3.07
C ARG A 259 0.51 24.86 3.60
N ALA A 260 0.27 24.90 4.91
CA ALA A 260 -0.09 26.14 5.58
C ALA A 260 1.06 27.17 5.47
N GLY A 261 0.79 28.36 4.94
CA GLY A 261 1.73 29.48 4.90
C GLY A 261 2.47 29.71 3.57
N ASP A 262 2.16 28.93 2.53
CA ASP A 262 2.56 29.17 1.12
C ASP A 262 1.36 29.62 0.26
#